data_AF-A0A1R2C4A2-F1
#
_entry.id   AF-A0A1R2C4A2-F1
#
_cell.length_a   1.000
_cell.length_b   1.000
_cell.length_c   1.000
_cell.angle_alpha   90.00
_cell.angle_beta   90.00
_cell.angle_gamma   90.00
#
_symmetry.space_group_name_H-M   'P 1'
#
loop_
_entity.id
_entity.type
_entity.pdbx_description
1 polymer ?
#
loop_
_entity_poly.entity_id
_entity_poly.type
_entity_poly.pdbx_seq_one_letter_code
_entity_poly.pdbx_strand_id
1 'polypeptide(L)'
;MSVLEKFKCIFYSDMSSYFKTRKTTTENSMIKNNKDMRPFTPESRREKNKQINSAREAKHEVIRVTKSSLIKMKKEIVEFKLEEKFKKLFFRQKKADVLKIYKAWTTIIGACSMPLIIKNSIKILKYRKKRTSCLLKQFSLSALFIGKILHRLQYIKKHMAIKKLKILENYCKDWISKKKHSQMIIITSFFDIILNNYCMNHIIISWKSKVIIKQIIFIQKKIREIIPYKRKLYDQLLEMWRNEEGIMIKSFISKKKKLSFILNNDQTQQNFSLISNSKRLSYIREKIKDAVKFYCLRMHNYRASLKMMSTGLITSSWYSTAMVTWRKPRPESPDLIELFTTEVFKDLIRQAMKDRQSLRLSNNRD
;
A
#
# COMPACT_ATOMS: atom_id res chain seq x y z
N MET A 1 -40.27 14.05 -7.12
CA MET A 1 -40.87 13.06 -8.05
C MET A 1 -40.53 13.49 -9.47
N SER A 2 -39.67 12.73 -10.16
CA SER A 2 -39.12 13.10 -11.46
C SER A 2 -40.15 12.97 -12.59
N VAL A 3 -39.97 13.70 -13.70
CA VAL A 3 -40.85 13.61 -14.89
C VAL A 3 -40.98 12.17 -15.40
N LEU A 4 -39.92 11.37 -15.25
CA LEU A 4 -39.86 9.95 -15.59
C LEU A 4 -40.71 9.05 -14.68
N GLU A 5 -40.84 9.39 -13.40
CA GLU A 5 -41.72 8.69 -12.45
C GLU A 5 -43.19 8.99 -12.72
N LYS A 6 -43.54 10.24 -13.06
CA LYS A 6 -44.90 10.60 -13.50
C LYS A 6 -45.28 9.86 -14.80
N PHE A 7 -44.37 9.77 -15.76
CA PHE A 7 -44.60 9.00 -16.99
C PHE A 7 -44.76 7.50 -16.75
N LYS A 8 -43.97 6.90 -15.85
CA LYS A 8 -44.14 5.49 -15.48
C LYS A 8 -45.49 5.23 -14.82
N CYS A 9 -45.93 6.08 -13.90
CA CYS A 9 -47.23 5.92 -13.25
C CYS A 9 -48.40 6.00 -14.23
N ILE A 10 -48.36 6.95 -15.19
CA ILE A 10 -49.40 7.09 -16.23
C ILE A 10 -49.37 5.90 -17.19
N PHE A 11 -48.18 5.46 -17.63
CA PHE A 11 -48.05 4.34 -18.56
C PHE A 11 -48.49 3.01 -17.94
N TYR A 12 -48.20 2.79 -16.65
CA TYR A 12 -48.65 1.59 -15.93
C TYR A 12 -50.14 1.64 -15.57
N SER A 13 -50.71 2.81 -15.24
CA SER A 13 -52.16 2.92 -15.02
C SER A 13 -52.95 2.62 -16.29
N ASP A 14 -52.49 3.15 -17.44
CA ASP A 14 -53.17 3.01 -18.73
C ASP A 14 -52.96 1.62 -19.37
N MET A 15 -51.80 0.98 -19.18
CA MET A 15 -51.60 -0.40 -19.61
C MET A 15 -52.35 -1.40 -18.71
N SER A 16 -52.44 -1.15 -17.40
CA SER A 16 -53.18 -2.07 -16.51
C SER A 16 -54.69 -2.04 -16.77
N SER A 17 -55.23 -0.90 -17.21
CA SER A 17 -56.64 -0.79 -17.65
C SER A 17 -56.87 -1.45 -19.01
N TYR A 18 -55.84 -1.47 -19.89
CA TYR A 18 -55.89 -2.14 -21.19
C TYR A 18 -55.93 -3.68 -21.09
N PHE A 19 -55.31 -4.26 -20.06
CA PHE A 19 -55.27 -5.72 -19.86
C PHE A 19 -56.35 -6.27 -18.90
N LYS A 20 -57.02 -5.42 -18.10
CA LYS A 20 -58.02 -5.85 -17.10
C LYS A 20 -59.45 -6.03 -17.63
N THR A 21 -59.74 -5.81 -18.91
CA THR A 21 -61.10 -5.90 -19.46
C THR A 21 -61.19 -6.83 -20.66
N ARG A 22 -60.90 -8.13 -20.44
CA ARG A 22 -61.47 -9.25 -21.22
C ARG A 22 -62.51 -10.02 -20.39
N LYS A 23 -63.35 -9.30 -19.64
CA LYS A 23 -64.62 -9.85 -19.17
C LYS A 23 -65.68 -9.56 -20.24
N THR A 24 -66.48 -10.58 -20.55
CA THR A 24 -67.64 -10.55 -21.45
C THR A 24 -68.66 -9.50 -20.99
N THR A 25 -68.46 -8.24 -21.40
CA THR A 25 -69.37 -7.11 -21.14
C THR A 25 -70.20 -6.74 -22.36
N THR A 26 -70.32 -7.60 -23.37
CA THR A 26 -71.11 -7.29 -24.57
C THR A 26 -72.60 -7.13 -24.24
N GLU A 27 -73.19 -8.02 -23.44
CA GLU A 27 -74.63 -7.93 -23.14
C GLU A 27 -74.99 -6.80 -22.17
N ASN A 28 -74.29 -6.66 -21.04
CA ASN A 28 -74.62 -5.62 -20.04
C ASN A 28 -74.32 -4.19 -20.53
N SER A 29 -73.35 -4.00 -21.44
CA SER A 29 -73.06 -2.70 -22.06
C SER A 29 -74.10 -2.31 -23.12
N MET A 30 -74.62 -3.29 -23.88
CA MET A 30 -75.71 -3.07 -24.84
C MET A 30 -77.03 -2.73 -24.13
N ILE A 31 -77.32 -3.39 -23.01
CA ILE A 31 -78.52 -3.12 -22.20
C ILE A 31 -78.45 -1.73 -21.54
N LYS A 32 -77.29 -1.30 -21.02
CA LYS A 32 -77.09 0.07 -20.50
C LYS A 32 -77.20 1.14 -21.58
N ASN A 33 -76.55 0.93 -22.74
CA ASN A 33 -76.63 1.87 -23.86
C ASN A 33 -78.06 1.99 -24.43
N ASN A 34 -78.85 0.92 -24.44
CA ASN A 34 -80.26 0.98 -24.86
C ASN A 34 -81.16 1.72 -23.86
N LYS A 35 -80.85 1.66 -22.56
CA LYS A 35 -81.57 2.42 -21.52
C LYS A 35 -81.26 3.92 -21.59
N ASP A 36 -80.02 4.31 -21.82
CA ASP A 36 -79.60 5.72 -21.92
C ASP A 36 -80.05 6.41 -23.22
N MET A 37 -80.36 5.62 -24.26
CA MET A 37 -80.81 6.14 -25.55
C MET A 37 -82.35 6.25 -25.65
N ARG A 38 -83.10 5.69 -24.69
CA ARG A 38 -84.58 5.65 -24.69
C ARG A 38 -85.29 7.01 -24.87
N PRO A 39 -84.83 8.13 -24.26
CA PRO A 39 -85.48 9.45 -24.41
C PRO A 39 -85.11 10.20 -25.71
N PHE A 40 -84.23 9.65 -26.54
CA PHE A 40 -83.74 10.30 -27.76
C PHE A 40 -84.53 9.86 -29.00
N THR A 41 -84.84 10.80 -29.90
CA THR A 41 -85.49 10.54 -31.19
C THR A 41 -84.61 9.67 -32.10
N PRO A 42 -85.18 8.92 -33.06
CA PRO A 42 -84.42 8.02 -33.93
C PRO A 42 -83.27 8.70 -34.68
N GLU A 43 -83.46 9.96 -35.08
CA GLU A 43 -82.44 10.77 -35.75
C GLU A 43 -81.28 11.12 -34.81
N SER A 44 -81.57 11.59 -33.59
CA SER A 44 -80.51 11.96 -32.64
C SER A 44 -79.71 10.73 -32.14
N ARG A 45 -80.32 9.53 -32.15
CA ARG A 45 -79.60 8.27 -31.88
C ARG A 45 -78.64 7.91 -33.01
N ARG A 46 -79.05 8.07 -34.28
CA ARG A 46 -78.17 7.85 -35.44
C ARG A 46 -77.00 8.82 -35.41
N GLU A 47 -77.25 10.07 -35.06
CA GLU A 47 -76.23 11.12 -35.02
C GLU A 47 -75.20 10.89 -33.90
N LYS A 48 -75.65 10.51 -32.69
CA LYS A 48 -74.76 10.08 -31.59
C LYS A 48 -73.95 8.84 -31.94
N ASN A 49 -74.56 7.83 -32.58
CA ASN A 49 -73.82 6.64 -33.01
C ASN A 49 -72.78 6.98 -34.07
N LYS A 50 -73.09 7.91 -34.98
CA LYS A 50 -72.15 8.43 -35.98
C LYS A 50 -70.97 9.17 -35.33
N GLN A 51 -71.23 9.98 -34.31
CA GLN A 51 -70.19 10.66 -33.51
C GLN A 51 -69.33 9.70 -32.70
N ILE A 52 -69.91 8.64 -32.12
CA ILE A 52 -69.16 7.62 -31.37
C ILE A 52 -68.27 6.81 -32.31
N ASN A 53 -68.79 6.43 -33.49
CA ASN A 53 -68.01 5.71 -34.48
C ASN A 53 -66.90 6.57 -35.07
N SER A 54 -67.16 7.84 -35.40
CA SER A 54 -66.11 8.75 -35.87
C SER A 54 -65.05 9.01 -34.80
N ALA A 55 -65.42 9.13 -33.52
CA ALA A 55 -64.47 9.24 -32.42
C ALA A 55 -63.62 7.97 -32.23
N ARG A 56 -64.21 6.78 -32.45
CA ARG A 56 -63.48 5.51 -32.41
C ARG A 56 -62.52 5.37 -33.59
N GLU A 57 -62.93 5.74 -34.79
CA GLU A 57 -62.08 5.75 -35.99
C GLU A 57 -60.91 6.73 -35.82
N ALA A 58 -61.18 7.95 -35.37
CA ALA A 58 -60.15 8.94 -35.05
C ALA A 58 -59.15 8.40 -34.01
N LYS A 59 -59.65 7.74 -32.95
CA LYS A 59 -58.79 7.11 -31.94
C LYS A 59 -57.94 5.98 -32.52
N HIS A 60 -58.51 5.14 -33.38
CA HIS A 60 -57.78 4.07 -34.05
C HIS A 60 -56.68 4.59 -34.98
N GLU A 61 -56.96 5.66 -35.71
CA GLU A 61 -55.99 6.29 -36.60
C GLU A 61 -54.85 6.93 -35.81
N VAL A 62 -55.17 7.65 -34.72
CA VAL A 62 -54.15 8.19 -33.79
C VAL A 62 -53.28 7.07 -33.22
N ILE A 63 -53.87 5.94 -32.79
CA ILE A 63 -53.09 4.80 -32.29
C ILE A 63 -52.16 4.23 -33.38
N ARG A 64 -52.64 4.13 -34.62
CA ARG A 64 -51.86 3.60 -35.75
C ARG A 64 -50.67 4.49 -36.08
N VAL A 65 -50.90 5.80 -36.17
CA VAL A 65 -49.86 6.83 -36.39
C VAL A 65 -48.86 6.85 -35.23
N THR A 66 -49.33 6.78 -33.99
CA THR A 66 -48.46 6.79 -32.81
C THR A 66 -47.60 5.52 -32.76
N LYS A 67 -48.16 4.36 -33.09
CA LYS A 67 -47.43 3.09 -33.14
C LYS A 67 -46.37 3.09 -34.24
N SER A 68 -46.68 3.61 -35.42
CA SER A 68 -45.70 3.70 -36.52
C SER A 68 -44.57 4.68 -36.19
N SER A 69 -44.89 5.83 -35.59
CA SER A 69 -43.93 6.80 -35.03
C SER A 69 -43.00 6.16 -34.01
N LEU A 70 -43.54 5.45 -33.01
CA LEU A 70 -42.74 4.77 -31.99
C LEU A 70 -41.81 3.70 -32.57
N ILE A 71 -42.25 2.97 -33.61
CA ILE A 71 -41.42 1.98 -34.28
C ILE A 71 -40.27 2.67 -35.04
N LYS A 72 -40.54 3.77 -35.75
CA LYS A 72 -39.50 4.56 -36.43
C LYS A 72 -38.47 5.11 -35.45
N MET A 73 -38.93 5.74 -34.37
CA MET A 73 -38.05 6.29 -33.33
C MET A 73 -37.17 5.20 -32.68
N LYS A 74 -37.70 3.99 -32.46
CA LYS A 74 -36.89 2.85 -31.97
C LYS A 74 -35.81 2.43 -32.97
N LYS A 75 -36.11 2.41 -34.27
CA LYS A 75 -35.12 2.09 -35.31
C LYS A 75 -34.01 3.14 -35.36
N GLU A 76 -34.38 4.42 -35.38
CA GLU A 76 -33.44 5.54 -35.39
C GLU A 76 -32.49 5.52 -34.18
N ILE A 77 -33.00 5.23 -32.98
CA ILE A 77 -32.16 5.10 -31.77
C ILE A 77 -31.15 3.94 -31.91
N VAL A 78 -31.55 2.82 -32.52
CA VAL A 78 -30.67 1.67 -32.73
C VAL A 78 -29.60 1.98 -33.78
N GLU A 79 -29.99 2.60 -34.90
CA GLU A 79 -29.08 3.04 -35.96
C GLU A 79 -28.06 4.06 -35.43
N PHE A 80 -28.52 5.06 -34.67
CA PHE A 80 -27.64 6.04 -34.03
C PHE A 80 -26.62 5.38 -33.10
N LYS A 81 -27.04 4.43 -32.26
CA LYS A 81 -26.13 3.67 -31.39
C LYS A 81 -25.13 2.82 -32.17
N LEU A 82 -25.53 2.26 -33.31
CA LEU A 82 -24.64 1.50 -34.18
C LEU A 82 -23.62 2.42 -34.86
N GLU A 83 -24.05 3.56 -35.41
CA GLU A 83 -23.14 4.57 -35.96
C GLU A 83 -22.11 5.03 -34.94
N GLU A 84 -22.53 5.30 -33.70
CA GLU A 84 -21.63 5.76 -32.65
C GLU A 84 -20.60 4.68 -32.29
N LYS A 85 -21.00 3.39 -32.29
CA LYS A 85 -20.08 2.26 -32.11
C LYS A 85 -19.08 2.15 -33.26
N PHE A 86 -19.54 2.27 -34.51
CA PHE A 86 -18.64 2.22 -35.68
C PHE A 86 -17.69 3.41 -35.73
N LYS A 87 -18.14 4.62 -35.39
CA LYS A 87 -17.28 5.80 -35.23
C LYS A 87 -16.20 5.54 -34.19
N LYS A 88 -16.55 5.05 -33.00
CA LYS A 88 -15.58 4.71 -31.94
C LYS A 88 -14.59 3.63 -32.39
N LEU A 89 -15.04 2.63 -33.13
CA LEU A 89 -14.20 1.55 -33.65
C LEU A 89 -13.21 2.07 -34.71
N PHE A 90 -13.68 2.90 -35.65
CA PHE A 90 -12.84 3.56 -36.66
C PHE A 90 -11.77 4.45 -36.01
N PHE A 91 -12.13 5.24 -35.00
CA PHE A 91 -11.18 6.03 -34.24
C PHE A 91 -10.14 5.16 -33.52
N ARG A 92 -10.54 4.03 -32.94
CA ARG A 92 -9.61 3.08 -32.30
C ARG A 92 -8.65 2.45 -33.30
N GLN A 93 -9.13 2.09 -34.48
CA GLN A 93 -8.29 1.53 -35.55
C GLN A 93 -7.28 2.56 -36.08
N LYS A 94 -7.72 3.80 -36.33
CA LYS A 94 -6.84 4.87 -36.84
C LYS A 94 -5.97 5.54 -35.77
N LYS A 95 -6.20 5.27 -34.48
CA LYS A 95 -5.46 5.89 -33.37
C LYS A 95 -3.95 5.71 -33.51
N ALA A 96 -3.50 4.54 -33.93
CA ALA A 96 -2.08 4.24 -34.08
C ALA A 96 -1.42 5.12 -35.16
N ASP A 97 -2.10 5.32 -36.29
CA ASP A 97 -1.55 6.09 -37.42
C ASP A 97 -1.63 7.60 -37.16
N VAL A 98 -2.70 8.08 -36.54
CA VAL A 98 -2.79 9.48 -36.07
C VAL A 98 -1.70 9.77 -35.04
N LEU A 99 -1.40 8.83 -34.13
CA LEU A 99 -0.30 8.99 -33.17
C LEU A 99 1.07 9.03 -33.84
N LYS A 100 1.31 8.22 -34.89
CA LYS A 100 2.54 8.28 -35.68
C LYS A 100 2.71 9.64 -36.35
N ILE A 101 1.65 10.15 -37.00
CA ILE A 101 1.64 11.46 -37.65
C ILE A 101 1.89 12.57 -36.61
N TYR A 102 1.22 12.52 -35.46
CA TYR A 102 1.44 13.48 -34.38
C TYR A 102 2.89 13.46 -33.90
N LYS A 103 3.45 12.27 -33.63
CA LYS A 103 4.87 12.12 -33.25
C LYS A 103 5.80 12.72 -34.31
N ALA A 104 5.57 12.41 -35.59
CA ALA A 104 6.36 12.95 -36.69
C ALA A 104 6.32 14.49 -36.72
N TRP A 105 5.14 15.09 -36.59
CA TRP A 105 4.99 16.55 -36.52
C TRP A 105 5.72 17.15 -35.31
N THR A 106 5.57 16.55 -34.12
CA THR A 106 6.28 17.03 -32.93
C THR A 106 7.80 16.93 -33.07
N THR A 107 8.31 15.87 -33.71
CA THR A 107 9.75 15.72 -33.96
C THR A 107 10.26 16.73 -34.97
N ILE A 108 9.49 17.04 -36.03
CA ILE A 108 9.86 18.06 -37.02
C ILE A 108 9.87 19.45 -36.38
N ILE A 109 8.84 19.81 -35.61
CA ILE A 109 8.79 21.08 -34.88
C ILE A 109 9.96 21.19 -33.89
N GLY A 110 10.28 20.10 -33.19
CA GLY A 110 11.45 20.03 -32.31
C GLY A 110 12.76 20.26 -33.07
N ALA A 111 12.96 19.57 -34.19
CA ALA A 111 14.16 19.71 -35.02
C ALA A 111 14.31 21.12 -35.60
N CYS A 112 13.22 21.74 -36.05
CA CYS A 112 13.24 23.11 -36.59
C CYS A 112 13.45 24.19 -35.51
N SER A 113 12.99 23.96 -34.28
CA SER A 113 13.12 24.95 -33.17
C SER A 113 14.48 24.88 -32.46
N MET A 114 15.14 23.72 -32.46
CA MET A 114 16.44 23.53 -31.80
C MET A 114 17.54 24.51 -32.23
N PRO A 115 17.76 24.80 -33.53
CA PRO A 115 18.75 25.77 -33.97
C PRO A 115 18.53 27.19 -33.39
N LEU A 116 17.27 27.62 -33.26
CA LEU A 116 16.93 28.92 -32.69
C LEU A 116 17.24 28.97 -31.19
N ILE A 117 16.94 27.90 -30.46
CA ILE A 117 17.25 27.77 -29.03
C ILE A 117 18.78 27.80 -28.82
N ILE A 118 19.52 27.03 -29.62
CA ILE A 118 20.99 27.00 -29.56
C ILE A 118 21.57 28.38 -29.86
N LYS A 119 21.11 29.05 -30.94
CA LYS A 119 21.55 30.41 -31.30
C LYS A 119 21.31 31.40 -30.15
N ASN A 120 20.15 31.33 -29.51
CA ASN A 120 19.83 32.21 -28.37
C ASN A 120 20.71 31.91 -27.15
N SER A 121 20.95 30.64 -26.84
CA SER A 121 21.81 30.22 -25.73
C SER A 121 23.26 30.73 -25.90
N ILE A 122 23.81 30.66 -27.12
CA ILE A 122 25.13 31.20 -27.45
C ILE A 122 25.17 32.72 -27.27
N LYS A 123 24.12 33.43 -27.71
CA LYS A 123 24.01 34.89 -27.55
C LYS A 123 24.01 35.29 -26.08
N ILE A 124 23.25 34.59 -25.24
CA ILE A 124 23.19 34.81 -23.78
C ILE A 124 24.57 34.55 -23.14
N LEU A 125 25.24 33.47 -23.53
CA LEU A 125 26.56 33.12 -23.00
C LEU A 125 27.62 34.17 -23.36
N LYS A 126 27.63 34.66 -24.61
CA LYS A 126 28.49 35.77 -25.04
C LYS A 126 28.22 37.06 -24.25
N TYR A 127 26.95 37.40 -24.02
CA TYR A 127 26.57 38.56 -23.23
C TYR A 127 27.05 38.44 -21.77
N ARG A 128 26.86 37.28 -21.14
CA ARG A 128 27.34 37.01 -19.77
C ARG A 128 28.86 37.15 -19.69
N LYS A 129 29.61 36.59 -20.63
CA LYS A 129 31.08 36.71 -20.69
C LYS A 129 31.55 38.16 -20.84
N LYS A 130 30.87 38.96 -21.67
CA LYS A 130 31.16 40.40 -21.82
C LYS A 130 30.89 41.15 -20.52
N ARG A 131 29.77 40.86 -19.83
CA ARG A 131 29.42 41.47 -18.55
C ARG A 131 30.42 41.11 -17.45
N THR A 132 30.80 39.84 -17.32
CA THR A 132 31.79 39.43 -16.31
C THR A 132 33.16 40.06 -16.55
N SER A 133 33.60 40.12 -17.82
CA SER A 133 34.85 40.81 -18.18
C SER A 133 34.81 42.31 -17.83
N CYS A 134 33.68 42.98 -18.09
CA CYS A 134 33.51 44.38 -17.71
C CYS A 134 33.60 44.59 -16.19
N LEU A 135 32.89 43.75 -15.42
CA LEU A 135 32.90 43.79 -13.96
C LEU A 135 34.29 43.51 -13.39
N LEU A 136 35.03 42.53 -13.93
CA LEU A 136 36.40 42.24 -13.54
C LEU A 136 37.33 43.42 -13.80
N LYS A 137 37.18 44.10 -14.94
CA LYS A 137 37.96 45.31 -15.26
C LYS A 137 37.65 46.43 -14.27
N GLN A 138 36.37 46.68 -13.98
CA GLN A 138 35.97 47.66 -12.96
C GLN A 138 36.53 47.30 -11.57
N PHE A 139 36.47 46.02 -11.18
CA PHE A 139 37.03 45.55 -9.92
C PHE A 139 38.54 45.74 -9.84
N SER A 140 39.29 45.45 -10.91
CA SER A 140 40.74 45.68 -10.96
C SER A 140 41.11 47.16 -10.80
N LEU A 141 40.33 48.07 -11.41
CA LEU A 141 40.50 49.51 -11.25
C LEU A 141 40.26 49.94 -9.80
N SER A 142 39.15 49.50 -9.20
CA SER A 142 38.85 49.76 -7.79
C SER A 142 39.94 49.23 -6.85
N ALA A 143 40.45 48.03 -7.09
CA ALA A 143 41.54 47.45 -6.30
C ALA A 143 42.83 48.28 -6.39
N LEU A 144 43.18 48.81 -7.56
CA LEU A 144 44.31 49.73 -7.74
C LEU A 144 44.13 51.03 -6.95
N PHE A 145 42.93 51.61 -6.95
CA PHE A 145 42.65 52.82 -6.16
C PHE A 145 42.74 52.54 -4.65
N ILE A 146 42.18 51.42 -4.18
CA ILE A 146 42.27 51.00 -2.78
C ILE A 146 43.75 50.80 -2.37
N GLY A 147 44.56 50.18 -3.22
CA GLY A 147 46.00 50.01 -3.00
C GLY A 147 46.73 51.35 -2.86
N LYS A 148 46.46 52.33 -3.74
CA LYS A 148 47.04 53.68 -3.65
C LYS A 148 46.64 54.41 -2.36
N ILE A 149 45.38 54.28 -1.94
CA ILE A 149 44.88 54.87 -0.69
C ILE A 149 45.57 54.24 0.53
N LEU A 150 45.69 52.90 0.56
CA LEU A 150 46.38 52.17 1.63
C LEU A 150 47.85 52.58 1.75
N HIS A 151 48.54 52.75 0.62
CA HIS A 151 49.95 53.15 0.62
C HIS A 151 50.14 54.56 1.20
N ARG A 152 49.28 55.52 0.82
CA ARG A 152 49.30 56.89 1.40
C ARG A 152 48.98 56.89 2.90
N LEU A 153 48.03 56.06 3.34
CA LEU A 153 47.71 55.91 4.76
C LEU A 153 48.88 55.32 5.57
N GLN A 154 49.62 54.36 5.02
CA GLN A 154 50.80 53.79 5.66
C GLN A 154 51.91 54.84 5.83
N TYR A 155 52.12 55.70 4.83
CA TYR A 155 53.09 56.80 4.90
C TYR A 155 52.76 57.78 6.04
N ILE A 156 51.51 58.21 6.14
CA ILE A 156 51.03 59.12 7.21
C ILE A 156 51.19 58.46 8.60
N LYS A 157 50.85 57.17 8.72
CA LYS A 157 51.03 56.40 9.96
C LYS A 157 52.49 56.29 10.40
N LYS A 158 53.42 56.09 9.46
CA LYS A 158 54.87 55.99 9.74
C LYS A 158 55.41 57.30 10.35
N HIS A 159 54.94 58.45 9.86
CA HIS A 159 55.38 59.76 10.33
C HIS A 159 54.84 60.10 11.73
N MET A 160 53.62 59.66 12.07
CA MET A 160 53.07 59.82 13.43
C MET A 160 53.69 58.85 14.45
N ALA A 161 54.17 57.68 14.01
CA ALA A 161 54.74 56.65 14.88
C ALA A 161 56.08 57.05 15.51
N ILE A 162 56.94 57.78 14.79
CA ILE A 162 58.27 58.24 15.26
C ILE A 162 58.16 59.08 16.55
N LYS A 163 57.09 59.87 16.68
CA LYS A 163 56.87 60.76 17.84
C LYS A 163 56.31 60.05 19.08
N LYS A 164 55.70 58.87 18.91
CA LYS A 164 55.13 58.04 20.00
C LYS A 164 56.04 56.87 20.44
N LEU A 165 57.11 56.59 19.68
CA LEU A 165 57.93 55.39 19.75
C LEU A 165 58.71 55.17 21.07
N LYS A 166 58.99 56.23 21.85
CA LYS A 166 59.72 56.08 23.13
C LYS A 166 58.88 55.55 24.31
N ILE A 167 57.55 55.67 24.27
CA ILE A 167 56.64 55.27 25.37
C ILE A 167 55.84 54.01 25.00
N LEU A 168 55.73 53.68 23.71
CA LEU A 168 54.86 52.63 23.17
C LEU A 168 55.55 51.24 23.05
N GLU A 169 56.88 51.18 23.13
CA GLU A 169 57.65 49.94 22.87
C GLU A 169 57.29 48.81 23.85
N ASN A 170 57.16 49.12 25.13
CA ASN A 170 56.81 48.13 26.16
C ASN A 170 55.35 47.65 26.05
N TYR A 171 54.42 48.55 25.75
CA TYR A 171 53.00 48.20 25.61
C TYR A 171 52.72 47.35 24.35
N CYS A 172 53.48 47.57 23.26
CA CYS A 172 53.33 46.81 22.02
C CYS A 172 53.83 45.35 22.14
N LYS A 173 54.89 45.08 22.90
CA LYS A 173 55.41 43.71 23.10
C LYS A 173 54.37 42.81 23.78
N ASP A 174 53.72 43.32 24.83
CA ASP A 174 52.67 42.59 25.56
C ASP A 174 51.40 42.36 24.73
N TRP A 175 50.97 43.35 23.96
CA TRP A 175 49.80 43.23 23.10
C TRP A 175 50.00 42.21 21.96
N ILE A 176 51.20 42.18 21.35
CA ILE A 176 51.55 41.20 20.32
C ILE A 176 51.56 39.78 20.89
N SER A 177 52.13 39.60 22.08
CA SER A 177 52.16 38.31 22.77
C SER A 177 50.74 37.78 23.02
N LYS A 178 49.86 38.61 23.60
CA LYS A 178 48.46 38.24 23.86
C LYS A 178 47.67 37.95 22.59
N LYS A 179 47.88 38.73 21.52
CA LYS A 179 47.19 38.54 20.23
C LYS A 179 47.64 37.27 19.50
N LYS A 180 48.94 36.94 19.58
CA LYS A 180 49.49 35.69 19.04
C LYS A 180 48.90 34.48 19.77
N HIS A 181 48.79 34.57 21.10
CA HIS A 181 48.17 33.52 21.91
C HIS A 181 46.69 33.32 21.56
N SER A 182 45.89 34.39 21.47
CA SER A 182 44.47 34.29 21.11
C SER A 182 44.25 33.73 19.70
N GLN A 183 45.09 34.12 18.74
CA GLN A 183 45.03 33.56 17.37
C GLN A 183 45.39 32.08 17.34
N MET A 184 46.37 31.65 18.15
CA MET A 184 46.78 30.25 18.26
C MET A 184 45.65 29.38 18.84
N ILE A 185 44.90 29.89 19.83
CA ILE A 185 43.70 29.22 20.38
C ILE A 185 42.60 29.09 19.32
N ILE A 186 42.33 30.15 18.55
CA ILE A 186 41.32 30.11 17.49
C ILE A 186 41.72 29.08 16.41
N ILE A 187 42.98 29.10 15.98
CA ILE A 187 43.50 28.17 14.96
C ILE A 187 43.42 26.72 15.45
N THR A 188 43.86 26.44 16.69
CA THR A 188 43.78 25.09 17.27
C THR A 188 42.34 24.60 17.39
N SER A 189 41.41 25.46 17.86
CA SER A 189 39.98 25.10 17.90
C SER A 189 39.39 24.84 16.50
N PHE A 190 39.82 25.57 15.48
CA PHE A 190 39.41 25.33 14.10
C PHE A 190 39.93 24.00 13.57
N PHE A 191 41.19 23.68 13.83
CA PHE A 191 41.77 22.40 13.46
C PHE A 191 41.08 21.24 14.18
N ASP A 192 40.77 21.38 15.47
CA ASP A 192 40.03 20.37 16.23
C ASP A 192 38.63 20.15 15.65
N ILE A 193 37.90 21.22 15.31
CA ILE A 193 36.56 21.12 14.70
C ILE A 193 36.63 20.44 13.33
N ILE A 194 37.61 20.81 12.48
CA ILE A 194 37.80 20.21 11.16
C ILE A 194 38.17 18.73 11.29
N LEU A 195 39.10 18.40 12.18
CA LEU A 195 39.55 17.04 12.42
C LEU A 195 38.41 16.18 12.99
N ASN A 196 37.65 16.68 13.97
CA ASN A 196 36.49 15.98 14.50
C ASN A 196 35.43 15.75 13.43
N ASN A 197 35.10 16.77 12.64
CA ASN A 197 34.12 16.63 11.57
C ASN A 197 34.57 15.64 10.49
N TYR A 198 35.85 15.65 10.13
CA TYR A 198 36.43 14.69 9.19
C TYR A 198 36.39 13.26 9.74
N CYS A 199 36.85 13.05 10.97
CA CYS A 199 36.82 11.75 11.63
C CYS A 199 35.38 11.23 11.80
N MET A 200 34.44 12.08 12.23
CA MET A 200 33.03 11.70 12.39
C MET A 200 32.39 11.34 11.05
N ASN A 201 32.66 12.11 9.98
CA ASN A 201 32.18 11.76 8.64
C ASN A 201 32.74 10.43 8.15
N HIS A 202 34.04 10.17 8.37
CA HIS A 202 34.68 8.91 7.98
C HIS A 202 34.11 7.72 8.78
N ILE A 203 33.85 7.91 10.08
CA ILE A 203 33.18 6.92 10.93
C ILE A 203 31.77 6.64 10.39
N ILE A 204 30.97 7.67 10.13
CA ILE A 204 29.60 7.52 9.61
C ILE A 204 29.58 6.80 8.26
N ILE A 205 30.49 7.15 7.34
CA ILE A 205 30.61 6.49 6.03
C ILE A 205 31.02 5.03 6.19
N SER A 206 32.01 4.75 7.05
CA SER A 206 32.45 3.37 7.33
C SER A 206 31.35 2.54 7.98
N TRP A 207 30.57 3.14 8.88
CA TRP A 207 29.46 2.49 9.58
C TRP A 207 28.30 2.20 8.62
N LYS A 208 27.93 3.16 7.77
CA LYS A 208 26.89 2.97 6.74
C LYS A 208 27.30 1.96 5.67
N SER A 209 28.51 2.05 5.14
CA SER A 209 28.94 1.25 3.98
C SER A 209 29.28 -0.20 4.31
N LYS A 210 29.98 -0.47 5.43
CA LYS A 210 30.45 -1.82 5.77
C LYS A 210 29.59 -2.53 6.79
N VAL A 211 29.08 -1.85 7.81
CA VAL A 211 28.39 -2.53 8.92
C VAL A 211 26.91 -2.66 8.63
N ILE A 212 26.22 -1.56 8.36
CA ILE A 212 24.76 -1.56 8.19
C ILE A 212 24.36 -2.35 6.94
N ILE A 213 24.94 -2.06 5.78
CA ILE A 213 24.58 -2.74 4.53
C ILE A 213 24.89 -4.24 4.60
N LYS A 214 26.07 -4.64 5.11
CA LYS A 214 26.41 -6.08 5.23
C LYS A 214 25.52 -6.80 6.25
N GLN A 215 25.21 -6.18 7.39
CA GLN A 215 24.32 -6.78 8.38
C GLN A 215 22.89 -6.92 7.85
N ILE A 216 22.36 -5.91 7.15
CA ILE A 216 21.02 -5.99 6.55
C ILE A 216 20.98 -7.11 5.50
N ILE A 217 21.96 -7.18 4.61
CA ILE A 217 22.07 -8.24 3.59
C ILE A 217 22.18 -9.61 4.25
N PHE A 218 22.98 -9.73 5.32
CA PHE A 218 23.14 -10.98 6.07
C PHE A 218 21.81 -11.42 6.72
N ILE A 219 21.10 -10.52 7.39
CA ILE A 219 19.80 -10.79 8.01
C ILE A 219 18.78 -11.22 6.94
N GLN A 220 18.72 -10.50 5.82
CA GLN A 220 17.82 -10.84 4.71
C GLN A 220 18.11 -12.22 4.13
N LYS A 221 19.39 -12.55 3.93
CA LYS A 221 19.82 -13.87 3.46
C LYS A 221 19.41 -14.97 4.43
N LYS A 222 19.65 -14.77 5.73
CA LYS A 222 19.27 -15.74 6.78
C LYS A 222 17.76 -15.92 6.90
N ILE A 223 16.97 -14.84 6.81
CA ILE A 223 15.51 -14.93 6.79
C ILE A 223 15.05 -15.74 5.57
N ARG A 224 15.60 -15.47 4.38
CA ARG A 224 15.25 -16.19 3.16
C ARG A 224 15.58 -17.69 3.25
N GLU A 225 16.70 -18.04 3.87
CA GLU A 225 17.10 -19.42 4.14
C GLU A 225 16.14 -20.11 5.14
N ILE A 226 15.70 -19.43 6.20
CA ILE A 226 14.90 -20.02 7.30
C ILE A 226 13.42 -20.22 6.94
N ILE A 227 12.82 -19.33 6.14
CA ILE A 227 11.41 -19.40 5.74
C ILE A 227 10.98 -20.79 5.20
N PRO A 228 11.69 -21.42 4.24
CA PRO A 228 11.28 -22.72 3.72
C PRO A 228 11.37 -23.84 4.78
N TYR A 229 12.39 -23.84 5.65
CA TYR A 229 12.49 -24.82 6.74
C TYR A 229 11.37 -24.66 7.74
N LYS A 230 11.05 -23.41 8.12
CA LYS A 230 9.91 -23.10 8.98
C LYS A 230 8.61 -23.64 8.39
N ARG A 231 8.39 -23.44 7.08
CA ARG A 231 7.19 -23.96 6.39
C ARG A 231 7.12 -25.48 6.45
N LYS A 232 8.20 -26.17 6.07
CA LYS A 232 8.28 -27.65 6.13
C LYS A 232 8.00 -28.19 7.54
N LEU A 233 8.56 -27.57 8.58
CA LEU A 233 8.31 -27.96 9.96
C LEU A 233 6.83 -27.85 10.34
N TYR A 234 6.16 -26.74 10.00
CA TYR A 234 4.73 -26.59 10.29
C TYR A 234 3.86 -27.57 9.50
N ASP A 235 4.24 -27.88 8.25
CA ASP A 235 3.53 -28.87 7.44
C ASP A 235 3.66 -30.27 8.05
N GLN A 236 4.85 -30.66 8.52
CA GLN A 236 5.10 -31.92 9.23
C GLN A 236 4.33 -32.00 10.56
N LEU A 237 4.36 -30.96 11.39
CA LEU A 237 3.63 -30.93 12.66
C LEU A 237 2.10 -31.00 12.44
N LEU A 238 1.59 -30.41 11.36
CA LEU A 238 0.19 -30.54 10.98
C LEU A 238 -0.17 -31.95 10.52
N GLU A 239 0.72 -32.63 9.82
CA GLU A 239 0.53 -34.02 9.41
C GLU A 239 0.51 -34.96 10.62
N MET A 240 1.46 -34.80 11.56
CA MET A 240 1.47 -35.53 12.82
C MET A 240 0.19 -35.30 13.64
N TRP A 241 -0.28 -34.05 13.71
CA TRP A 241 -1.56 -33.72 14.34
C TRP A 241 -2.73 -34.50 13.70
N ARG A 242 -2.80 -34.55 12.37
CA ARG A 242 -3.88 -35.26 11.66
C ARG A 242 -3.83 -36.76 11.93
N ASN A 243 -2.65 -37.34 11.98
CA ASN A 243 -2.46 -38.77 12.27
C ASN A 243 -2.96 -39.10 13.67
N GLU A 244 -2.60 -38.30 14.68
CA GLU A 244 -3.08 -38.48 16.05
C GLU A 244 -4.58 -38.23 16.22
N GLU A 245 -5.13 -37.20 15.55
CA GLU A 245 -6.57 -36.93 15.52
C GLU A 245 -7.33 -38.13 14.91
N GLY A 246 -6.81 -38.70 13.82
CA GLY A 246 -7.36 -39.89 13.18
C GLY A 246 -7.31 -41.13 14.08
N ILE A 247 -6.21 -41.35 14.79
CA ILE A 247 -6.07 -42.45 15.77
C ILE A 247 -7.08 -42.28 16.92
N MET A 248 -7.21 -41.07 17.47
CA MET A 248 -8.20 -40.78 18.50
C MET A 248 -9.63 -41.07 18.01
N ILE A 249 -10.02 -40.55 16.84
CA ILE A 249 -11.36 -40.78 16.27
C ILE A 249 -11.62 -42.28 16.05
N LYS A 250 -10.67 -43.02 15.46
CA LYS A 250 -10.79 -44.48 15.26
C LYS A 250 -10.93 -45.23 16.59
N SER A 251 -10.20 -44.83 17.64
CA SER A 251 -10.30 -45.43 18.98
C SER A 251 -11.67 -45.19 19.65
N PHE A 252 -12.28 -44.02 19.43
CA PHE A 252 -13.64 -43.72 19.91
C PHE A 252 -14.72 -44.51 19.15
N ILE A 253 -14.54 -44.73 17.85
CA ILE A 253 -15.47 -45.50 17.01
C ILE A 253 -15.39 -47.00 17.31
N SER A 254 -14.19 -47.54 17.54
CA SER A 254 -13.97 -48.96 17.90
C SER A 254 -14.73 -49.39 19.17
N LYS A 255 -14.92 -48.49 20.14
CA LYS A 255 -15.73 -48.73 21.35
C LYS A 255 -17.25 -48.71 21.12
N LYS A 256 -17.73 -48.23 19.97
CA LYS A 256 -19.16 -48.25 19.57
C LYS A 256 -19.33 -49.11 18.30
N LYS A 257 -19.31 -50.43 18.45
CA LYS A 257 -19.67 -51.36 17.36
C LYS A 257 -21.17 -51.27 17.02
N LYS A 258 -21.50 -50.45 16.01
CA LYS A 258 -22.61 -50.63 15.04
C LYS A 258 -22.61 -49.44 14.05
N LEU A 259 -21.65 -49.38 13.13
CA LEU A 259 -21.71 -48.50 11.93
C LEU A 259 -20.53 -48.76 10.96
N SER A 260 -20.08 -50.00 10.82
CA SER A 260 -18.89 -50.37 10.06
C SER A 260 -19.16 -50.66 8.57
N PHE A 261 -19.90 -49.79 7.86
CA PHE A 261 -20.11 -49.98 6.41
C PHE A 261 -19.86 -48.76 5.52
N ILE A 262 -19.37 -47.62 6.04
CA ILE A 262 -19.23 -46.39 5.23
C ILE A 262 -17.76 -45.90 5.10
N LEU A 263 -16.79 -46.49 5.79
CA LEU A 263 -15.45 -45.90 5.96
C LEU A 263 -14.29 -46.61 5.23
N ASN A 264 -14.55 -47.23 4.07
CA ASN A 264 -13.49 -47.84 3.24
C ASN A 264 -12.93 -46.94 2.13
N ASN A 265 -13.25 -45.64 2.13
CA ASN A 265 -12.59 -44.69 1.22
C ASN A 265 -11.54 -43.86 1.96
N ASP A 266 -10.27 -44.24 1.80
CA ASP A 266 -9.10 -43.52 2.32
C ASP A 266 -9.05 -42.03 1.90
N GLN A 267 -9.78 -41.64 0.87
CA GLN A 267 -9.92 -40.24 0.44
C GLN A 267 -10.85 -39.39 1.33
N THR A 268 -11.70 -39.99 2.17
CA THR A 268 -12.62 -39.25 3.06
C THR A 268 -12.01 -38.86 4.40
N GLN A 269 -10.88 -39.47 4.82
CA GLN A 269 -10.18 -39.07 6.05
C GLN A 269 -9.53 -37.68 5.94
N GLN A 270 -9.23 -37.19 4.73
CA GLN A 270 -8.66 -35.85 4.55
C GLN A 270 -9.65 -34.71 4.90
N ASN A 271 -10.97 -34.98 4.91
CA ASN A 271 -12.01 -33.94 5.06
C ASN A 271 -12.82 -34.02 6.36
N PHE A 272 -12.65 -35.05 7.20
CA PHE A 272 -13.28 -35.12 8.53
C PHE A 272 -12.33 -34.62 9.62
N SER A 273 -12.07 -33.31 9.57
CA SER A 273 -11.18 -32.63 10.48
C SER A 273 -12.04 -31.73 11.37
N LEU A 274 -12.11 -31.99 12.69
CA LEU A 274 -13.07 -31.34 13.59
C LEU A 274 -12.74 -29.84 13.81
N ILE A 275 -11.51 -29.43 13.53
CA ILE A 275 -10.97 -28.09 13.78
C ILE A 275 -10.32 -27.57 12.48
N SER A 276 -10.44 -26.27 12.18
CA SER A 276 -9.79 -25.68 11.00
C SER A 276 -8.26 -25.71 11.09
N ASN A 277 -7.58 -25.83 9.95
CA ASN A 277 -6.11 -25.81 9.89
C ASN A 277 -5.50 -24.54 10.50
N SER A 278 -6.18 -23.39 10.39
CA SER A 278 -5.75 -22.14 11.01
C SER A 278 -5.73 -22.20 12.55
N LYS A 279 -6.75 -22.83 13.15
CA LYS A 279 -6.80 -23.04 14.61
C LYS A 279 -5.76 -24.05 15.07
N ARG A 280 -5.58 -25.17 14.37
CA ARG A 280 -4.52 -26.17 14.66
C ARG A 280 -3.14 -25.51 14.71
N LEU A 281 -2.82 -24.71 13.68
CA LEU A 281 -1.58 -23.96 13.62
C LEU A 281 -1.42 -22.97 14.78
N SER A 282 -2.52 -22.39 15.28
CA SER A 282 -2.47 -21.48 16.44
C SER A 282 -1.98 -22.19 17.69
N TYR A 283 -2.57 -23.34 18.04
CA TYR A 283 -2.16 -24.14 19.20
C TYR A 283 -0.73 -24.64 19.09
N ILE A 284 -0.32 -25.11 17.90
CA ILE A 284 1.06 -25.53 17.62
C ILE A 284 2.01 -24.34 17.80
N ARG A 285 1.69 -23.16 17.27
CA ARG A 285 2.52 -21.94 17.40
C ARG A 285 2.66 -21.49 18.85
N GLU A 286 1.59 -21.56 19.62
CA GLU A 286 1.58 -21.18 21.03
C GLU A 286 2.50 -22.10 21.84
N LYS A 287 2.40 -23.42 21.62
CA LYS A 287 3.27 -24.40 22.28
C LYS A 287 4.75 -24.24 21.88
N ILE A 288 5.04 -23.97 20.61
CA ILE A 288 6.41 -23.64 20.14
C ILE A 288 6.91 -22.36 20.81
N LYS A 289 6.06 -21.33 20.93
CA LYS A 289 6.42 -20.05 21.54
C LYS A 289 6.81 -20.24 23.01
N ASP A 290 6.08 -21.06 23.74
CA ASP A 290 6.38 -21.38 25.14
C ASP A 290 7.71 -22.14 25.29
N ALA A 291 7.94 -23.13 24.43
CA ALA A 291 9.20 -23.89 24.42
C ALA A 291 10.41 -22.99 24.13
N VAL A 292 10.28 -22.10 23.14
CA VAL A 292 11.31 -21.10 22.81
C VAL A 292 11.52 -20.12 23.96
N LYS A 293 10.45 -19.65 24.60
CA LYS A 293 10.53 -18.75 25.77
C LYS A 293 11.29 -19.42 26.92
N PHE A 294 10.99 -20.68 27.20
CA PHE A 294 11.70 -21.46 28.22
C PHE A 294 13.18 -21.66 27.90
N TYR A 295 13.50 -22.01 26.65
CA TYR A 295 14.89 -22.12 26.20
C TYR A 295 15.64 -20.78 26.29
N CYS A 296 15.02 -19.67 25.87
CA CYS A 296 15.60 -18.33 25.98
C CYS A 296 15.91 -17.97 27.43
N LEU A 297 15.01 -18.30 28.36
CA LEU A 297 15.23 -18.09 29.79
C LEU A 297 16.40 -18.94 30.31
N ARG A 298 16.47 -20.23 29.94
CA ARG A 298 17.60 -21.11 30.29
C ARG A 298 18.92 -20.58 29.75
N MET A 299 18.95 -20.12 28.51
CA MET A 299 20.13 -19.53 27.87
C MET A 299 20.54 -18.20 28.53
N HIS A 300 19.58 -17.37 28.92
CA HIS A 300 19.83 -16.13 29.66
C HIS A 300 20.47 -16.44 31.02
N ASN A 301 19.90 -17.36 31.79
CA ASN A 301 20.42 -17.80 33.08
C ASN A 301 21.81 -18.42 32.96
N TYR A 302 22.03 -19.21 31.91
CA TYR A 302 23.35 -19.76 31.58
C TYR A 302 24.39 -18.64 31.35
N ARG A 303 24.08 -17.66 30.50
CA ARG A 303 24.97 -16.51 30.25
C ARG A 303 25.22 -15.68 31.50
N ALA A 304 24.20 -15.44 32.33
CA ALA A 304 24.33 -14.73 33.59
C ALA A 304 25.25 -15.50 34.55
N SER A 305 25.09 -16.82 34.66
CA SER A 305 25.96 -17.66 35.49
C SER A 305 27.42 -17.65 35.04
N LEU A 306 27.68 -17.65 33.72
CA LEU A 306 29.04 -17.51 33.18
C LEU A 306 29.65 -16.14 33.50
N LYS A 307 28.86 -15.06 33.43
CA LYS A 307 29.34 -13.71 33.79
C LYS A 307 29.68 -13.62 35.28
N MET A 308 28.82 -14.12 36.16
CA MET A 308 29.08 -14.14 37.61
C MET A 308 30.33 -14.96 37.95
N MET A 309 30.54 -16.08 37.27
CA MET A 309 31.78 -16.86 37.37
C MET A 309 32.99 -16.04 36.92
N SER A 310 32.91 -15.35 35.78
CA SER A 310 34.03 -14.52 35.29
C SER A 310 34.40 -13.35 36.20
N THR A 311 33.43 -12.81 36.96
CA THR A 311 33.66 -11.68 37.88
C THR A 311 34.08 -12.12 39.29
N GLY A 312 33.65 -13.29 39.75
CA GLY A 312 34.00 -13.83 41.08
C GLY A 312 35.32 -14.60 41.15
N LEU A 313 35.92 -14.98 40.01
CA LEU A 313 37.06 -15.90 39.93
C LEU A 313 38.41 -15.27 39.54
N ILE A 314 38.47 -13.95 39.39
CA ILE A 314 39.74 -13.25 39.08
C ILE A 314 40.73 -13.27 40.27
N THR A 315 40.35 -13.80 41.44
CA THR A 315 41.17 -13.74 42.67
C THR A 315 41.77 -15.07 43.16
N SER A 316 41.60 -16.23 42.51
CA SER A 316 42.25 -17.46 42.99
C SER A 316 42.86 -18.32 41.88
N SER A 317 44.19 -18.50 41.93
CA SER A 317 44.98 -19.32 41.00
C SER A 317 44.67 -20.82 41.06
N TRP A 318 44.04 -21.27 42.15
CA TRP A 318 43.64 -22.67 42.40
C TRP A 318 42.55 -23.18 41.45
N TYR A 319 41.79 -22.28 40.81
CA TYR A 319 40.58 -22.61 40.05
C TYR A 319 40.83 -23.10 38.62
N SER A 320 42.01 -22.84 38.06
CA SER A 320 42.37 -23.15 36.67
C SER A 320 42.40 -24.66 36.39
N THR A 321 42.80 -25.46 37.39
CA THR A 321 43.10 -26.88 37.25
C THR A 321 41.88 -27.78 37.50
N ALA A 322 40.88 -27.32 38.26
CA ALA A 322 39.65 -28.06 38.57
C ALA A 322 38.50 -27.81 37.56
N MET A 323 38.66 -26.87 36.62
CA MET A 323 37.57 -26.26 35.84
C MET A 323 37.14 -27.00 34.56
N VAL A 324 37.82 -28.06 34.13
CA VAL A 324 37.43 -28.78 32.90
C VAL A 324 36.10 -29.54 33.08
N THR A 325 35.74 -29.91 34.32
CA THR A 325 34.53 -30.70 34.63
C THR A 325 33.33 -29.88 35.14
N TRP A 326 33.52 -28.61 35.53
CA TRP A 326 32.48 -27.81 36.22
C TRP A 326 31.70 -26.82 35.34
N ARG A 327 32.06 -26.66 34.06
CA ARG A 327 31.28 -25.80 33.16
C ARG A 327 29.89 -26.40 32.97
N LYS A 328 28.86 -25.69 33.44
CA LYS A 328 27.47 -26.08 33.18
C LYS A 328 27.31 -26.33 31.67
N PRO A 329 26.72 -27.46 31.25
CA PRO A 329 26.51 -27.71 29.84
C PRO A 329 25.64 -26.61 29.26
N ARG A 330 26.00 -26.13 28.07
CA ARG A 330 25.22 -25.14 27.35
C ARG A 330 23.83 -25.74 27.10
N PRO A 331 22.74 -25.02 27.40
CA PRO A 331 21.41 -25.49 27.06
C PRO A 331 21.32 -25.78 25.56
N GLU A 332 20.87 -26.98 25.22
CA GLU A 332 20.62 -27.39 23.83
C GLU A 332 19.35 -26.73 23.32
N SER A 333 19.34 -26.39 22.02
CA SER A 333 18.15 -25.89 21.37
C SER A 333 17.07 -26.97 21.35
N PRO A 334 15.82 -26.66 21.70
CA PRO A 334 14.76 -27.66 21.69
C PRO A 334 14.54 -28.15 20.26
N ASP A 335 14.60 -29.47 20.06
CA ASP A 335 14.11 -30.06 18.82
C ASP A 335 12.58 -29.98 18.83
N LEU A 336 12.04 -29.20 17.89
CA LEU A 336 10.61 -28.95 17.81
C LEU A 336 9.82 -30.17 17.30
N ILE A 337 10.46 -31.17 16.68
CA ILE A 337 9.77 -32.39 16.25
C ILE A 337 9.68 -33.35 17.44
N GLU A 338 10.78 -33.56 18.16
CA GLU A 338 10.81 -34.45 19.33
C GLU A 338 9.96 -33.93 20.49
N LEU A 339 9.86 -32.60 20.64
CA LEU A 339 9.02 -31.97 21.65
C LEU A 339 7.53 -32.29 21.47
N PHE A 340 7.08 -32.53 20.24
CA PHE A 340 5.69 -32.82 19.91
C PHE A 340 5.44 -34.34 19.92
N THR A 341 5.48 -34.91 21.12
CA THR A 341 5.12 -36.31 21.35
C THR A 341 3.63 -36.56 21.15
N THR A 342 3.24 -37.83 21.02
CA THR A 342 1.83 -38.24 20.87
C THR A 342 0.96 -37.71 22.01
N GLU A 343 1.46 -37.70 23.25
CA GLU A 343 0.75 -37.16 24.41
C GLU A 343 0.50 -35.66 24.32
N VAL A 344 1.51 -34.90 23.88
CA VAL A 344 1.39 -33.44 23.68
C VAL A 344 0.35 -33.13 22.61
N PHE A 345 0.32 -33.88 21.50
CA PHE A 345 -0.72 -33.72 20.48
C PHE A 345 -2.10 -34.06 21.02
N LYS A 346 -2.25 -35.15 21.77
CA LYS A 346 -3.53 -35.55 22.39
C LYS A 346 -4.07 -34.47 23.33
N ASP A 347 -3.20 -33.84 24.11
CA ASP A 347 -3.59 -32.76 25.02
C ASP A 347 -3.97 -31.48 24.28
N LEU A 348 -3.23 -31.10 23.24
CA LEU A 348 -3.60 -29.95 22.40
C LEU A 348 -4.92 -30.19 21.66
N ILE A 349 -5.17 -31.41 21.18
CA ILE A 349 -6.43 -31.79 20.53
C ILE A 349 -7.59 -31.71 21.54
N ARG A 350 -7.41 -32.25 22.76
CA ARG A 350 -8.41 -32.15 23.85
C ARG A 350 -8.70 -30.70 24.22
N GLN A 351 -7.67 -29.87 24.34
CA GLN A 351 -7.81 -28.43 24.61
C GLN A 351 -8.61 -27.74 23.50
N ALA A 352 -8.25 -27.97 22.24
CA ALA A 352 -8.95 -27.38 21.10
C ALA A 352 -10.43 -27.84 21.00
N MET A 353 -10.73 -29.07 21.41
CA MET A 353 -12.10 -29.59 21.48
C MET A 353 -12.91 -28.96 22.62
N LYS A 354 -12.31 -28.75 23.79
CA LYS A 354 -12.94 -28.03 24.92
C LYS A 354 -13.23 -26.57 24.56
N ASP A 355 -12.29 -25.87 23.95
CA ASP A 355 -12.45 -24.47 23.52
C ASP A 355 -13.55 -24.31 22.47
N ARG A 356 -13.74 -25.32 21.61
CA ARG A 356 -14.86 -25.35 20.66
C ARG A 356 -16.21 -25.53 21.36
N GLN A 357 -16.27 -26.36 22.40
CA GLN A 357 -17.49 -26.57 23.17
C GLN A 357 -17.88 -25.31 23.96
N SER A 358 -16.91 -24.64 24.59
CA SER A 358 -17.16 -23.37 25.30
C SER A 358 -17.65 -22.26 24.37
N LEU A 359 -17.07 -22.13 23.16
CA LEU A 359 -17.52 -21.17 22.12
C LEU A 359 -18.95 -21.46 21.62
N ARG A 360 -19.37 -22.73 21.57
CA ARG A 360 -20.74 -23.08 21.21
C ARG A 360 -21.73 -22.75 22.32
N LEU A 361 -21.33 -22.93 23.58
CA LEU A 361 -22.14 -22.61 24.74
C LEU A 361 -22.27 -21.10 24.96
N SER A 362 -21.26 -20.30 24.59
CA SER A 362 -21.35 -18.83 24.62
C SER A 362 -22.28 -18.28 23.55
N ASN A 363 -22.22 -18.80 22.32
CA ASN A 363 -23.05 -18.34 21.21
C ASN A 363 -24.53 -18.76 21.32
N ASN A 364 -24.87 -19.66 22.24
CA ASN A 364 -26.25 -20.08 22.53
C ASN A 364 -26.84 -19.35 23.75
N ARG A 365 -26.09 -18.41 24.35
CA ARG A 365 -26.54 -17.57 25.48
C ARG A 365 -26.89 -16.13 25.08
N ASP A 366 -26.64 -15.78 23.83
CA ASP A 366 -27.17 -14.59 23.14
C ASP A 366 -28.29 -15.04 22.19
#